data_AF-A0A964HIV2-F1
#
_entry.id   AF-A0A964HIV2-F1
#
_cell.length_a   1.000
_cell.length_b   1.000
_cell.length_c   1.000
_cell.angle_alpha   90.00
_cell.angle_beta   90.00
_cell.angle_gamma   90.00
#
_symmetry.space_group_name_H-M   'P 1'
#
loop_
_entity.id
_entity.type
_entity.pdbx_description
1 polymer ?
#
loop_
_entity_poly.entity_id
_entity_poly.type
_entity_poly.pdbx_seq_one_letter_code
_entity_poly.pdbx_strand_id
1 'polypeptide(L)' 'MRRAERLFQIMVFRGRGTVVRARELAERLEVSERTIYRDVADLGRSGVPIEGEAGVGYLLRGGYRLPPLMFDADELE' A
#
# COMPACT_ATOMS: atom_id res chain seq x y z
N MET A 1 -13.90 -4.94 -1.90
CA MET A 1 -12.88 -4.21 -2.69
C MET A 1 -11.90 -5.20 -3.31
N ARG A 2 -11.59 -5.08 -4.61
CA ARG A 2 -10.58 -5.92 -5.26
C ARG A 2 -9.18 -5.56 -4.74
N ARG A 3 -8.27 -6.53 -4.64
CA ARG A 3 -6.93 -6.31 -4.08
C ARG A 3 -6.13 -5.26 -4.88
N ALA A 4 -6.16 -5.32 -6.21
CA ALA A 4 -5.50 -4.34 -7.07
C ALA A 4 -5.97 -2.89 -6.82
N GLU A 5 -7.28 -2.68 -6.65
CA GLU A 5 -7.84 -1.37 -6.33
C GLU A 5 -7.36 -0.86 -4.97
N ARG A 6 -7.28 -1.76 -3.99
CA ARG A 6 -6.76 -1.45 -2.65
C ARG A 6 -5.30 -1.04 -2.66
N LEU A 7 -4.45 -1.79 -3.37
CA LEU A 7 -3.02 -1.48 -3.51
C LEU A 7 -2.79 -0.13 -4.18
N PHE A 8 -3.56 0.16 -5.24
CA PHE A 8 -3.53 1.46 -5.91
C PHE A 8 -3.92 2.60 -4.95
N GLN A 9 -5.00 2.43 -4.20
CA GLN A 9 -5.42 3.45 -3.22
C GLN A 9 -4.36 3.68 -2.14
N ILE A 10 -3.77 2.62 -1.57
CA ILE A 10 -2.66 2.72 -0.59
C ILE A 10 -1.50 3.55 -1.16
N MET A 11 -1.15 3.35 -2.44
CA MET A 11 -0.11 4.12 -3.12
C MET A 11 -0.49 5.59 -3.31
N VAL A 12 -1.71 5.87 -3.76
CA VAL A 12 -2.22 7.23 -3.95
C VAL A 12 -2.21 8.02 -2.64
N PHE A 13 -2.62 7.40 -1.53
CA PHE A 13 -2.62 8.03 -0.21
C PHE A 13 -1.21 8.42 0.24
N ARG A 14 -0.19 7.61 -0.06
CA ARG A 14 1.20 7.90 0.32
C ARG A 14 1.95 8.82 -0.66
N GLY A 15 1.56 8.85 -1.94
CA GLY A 15 2.19 9.67 -2.97
C GLY A 15 2.12 11.19 -2.72
N ARG A 16 1.30 11.64 -1.76
CA ARG A 16 1.21 13.04 -1.33
C ARG A 16 2.31 13.45 -0.34
N GLY A 17 3.30 12.59 -0.08
CA GLY A 17 4.37 12.87 0.90
C GLY A 17 3.88 12.91 2.34
N THR A 18 2.70 12.35 2.61
CA THR A 18 2.09 12.33 3.94
C THR A 18 2.33 10.97 4.56
N VAL A 19 2.72 10.96 5.84
CA VAL A 19 2.75 9.74 6.64
C VAL A 19 1.32 9.34 6.93
N VAL A 20 0.91 8.14 6.53
CA VAL A 20 -0.45 7.62 6.77
C VAL A 20 -0.37 6.38 7.64
N ARG A 21 -1.15 6.32 8.72
CA ARG A 21 -1.16 5.15 9.61
C ARG A 21 -1.92 3.97 8.99
N ALA A 22 -1.52 2.75 9.36
CA ALA A 22 -2.20 1.53 8.91
C ALA A 22 -3.70 1.54 9.26
N ARG A 23 -4.02 2.03 10.46
CA ARG A 23 -5.40 2.22 10.94
C ARG A 23 -6.23 3.14 10.05
N GLU A 24 -5.69 4.29 9.64
CA GLU A 24 -6.42 5.24 8.79
C GLU A 24 -6.70 4.66 7.41
N LEU A 25 -5.74 3.89 6.86
CA LEU A 25 -5.93 3.16 5.61
C LEU A 25 -6.97 2.04 5.77
N ALA A 26 -6.94 1.32 6.88
CA ALA A 26 -7.89 0.26 7.20
C ALA A 26 -9.32 0.79 7.30
N GLU A 27 -9.53 1.91 8.00
CA GLU A 27 -10.83 2.57 8.13
C GLU A 27 -11.33 3.11 6.77
N ARG A 28 -10.45 3.74 5.96
CA ARG A 28 -10.82 4.28 4.64
C ARG A 28 -11.12 3.22 3.59
N LEU A 29 -10.42 2.10 3.64
CA LEU A 29 -10.52 1.01 2.65
C LEU A 29 -11.46 -0.09 3.13
N GLU A 30 -12.06 0.07 4.31
CA GLU A 30 -12.99 -0.87 4.95
C GLU A 30 -12.39 -2.28 5.06
N VAL A 31 -11.12 -2.35 5.47
CA VAL A 31 -10.39 -3.61 5.68
C VAL A 31 -9.74 -3.64 7.06
N SER A 32 -9.19 -4.80 7.45
CA SER A 32 -8.41 -4.92 8.67
C SER A 32 -7.03 -4.28 8.55
N GLU A 33 -6.45 -3.81 9.67
CA GLU A 33 -5.06 -3.37 9.70
C GLU A 33 -4.09 -4.47 9.27
N ARG A 34 -4.38 -5.75 9.57
CA ARG A 34 -3.60 -6.91 9.13
C ARG A 34 -3.52 -7.01 7.60
N THR A 35 -4.61 -6.67 6.92
CA THR A 35 -4.65 -6.59 5.45
C THR A 35 -3.73 -5.49 4.94
N ILE A 36 -3.76 -4.31 5.57
CA ILE A 36 -2.86 -3.20 5.21
C ILE A 36 -1.40 -3.57 5.44
N TYR A 37 -1.06 -4.20 6.57
CA TYR A 37 0.31 -4.68 6.84
C TYR A 37 0.79 -5.66 5.76
N ARG A 38 -0.07 -6.62 5.37
CA ARG A 38 0.26 -7.60 4.33
C ARG A 38 0.47 -6.92 2.97
N ASP A 39 -0.44 -6.05 2.58
CA ASP A 39 -0.40 -5.34 1.30
C ASP A 39 0.82 -4.41 1.22
N VAL A 40 1.16 -3.70 2.31
CA VAL A 40 2.38 -2.89 2.36
C VAL A 40 3.64 -3.76 2.28
N ALA A 41 3.67 -4.91 2.94
CA ALA A 41 4.78 -5.85 2.82
C ALA A 41 4.91 -6.42 1.39
N ASP A 42 3.79 -6.72 0.73
CA ASP A 42 3.75 -7.16 -0.66
C ASP A 42 4.31 -6.08 -1.60
N LEU A 43 3.88 -4.83 -1.43
CA LEU A 43 4.41 -3.71 -2.22
C LEU A 43 5.92 -3.49 -1.99
N GLY A 44 6.39 -3.64 -0.75
CA GLY A 44 7.82 -3.58 -0.44
C GLY A 44 8.62 -4.68 -1.15
N ARG A 45 8.07 -5.91 -1.22
CA ARG A 45 8.66 -7.02 -1.99
C ARG A 45 8.69 -6.75 -3.49
N SER A 46 7.67 -6.07 -4.03
CA SER A 46 7.60 -5.68 -5.44
C SER A 46 8.52 -4.49 -5.79
N GLY A 47 9.37 -4.03 -4.87
CA GLY A 47 10.35 -2.96 -5.12
C GLY A 47 9.82 -1.54 -4.90
N VAL A 48 8.61 -1.38 -4.35
CA VAL A 48 8.08 -0.06 -3.99
C VAL A 48 8.86 0.47 -2.78
N PRO A 49 9.46 1.67 -2.82
CA PRO A 49 10.22 2.25 -1.72
C PRO A 49 9.25 2.78 -0.65
N ILE A 50 8.75 1.85 0.14
CA ILE A 50 7.91 2.14 1.30
C ILE A 50 8.80 2.34 2.51
N GLU A 51 8.86 3.58 2.99
CA GLU A 51 9.47 3.90 4.28
C GLU A 51 8.36 3.95 5.32
N GLY A 52 8.50 3.23 6.42
CA GLY A 52 7.50 3.22 7.48
C GLY A 52 7.60 1.99 8.36
N GLU A 53 7.19 2.14 9.61
CA GLU A 53 7.20 1.07 10.62
C GLU A 53 5.76 0.78 11.08
N ALA A 54 5.50 -0.48 11.41
CA ALA A 54 4.22 -0.89 11.95
C ALA A 54 3.89 -0.10 13.22
N GLY A 55 2.70 0.50 13.28
CA GLY A 55 2.28 1.37 14.39
C GLY A 55 2.74 2.83 14.30
N VAL A 56 3.72 3.18 13.46
CA VAL A 56 4.17 4.58 13.25
C VAL A 56 3.47 5.20 12.03
N GLY A 57 3.39 4.45 10.93
CA GLY A 57 2.79 4.88 9.67
C GLY A 57 3.72 4.73 8.48
N TYR A 58 3.18 4.93 7.29
CA TYR A 58 3.86 4.68 6.02
C TYR A 58 3.97 5.95 5.18
N LEU A 59 5.14 6.13 4.56
CA LEU A 59 5.49 7.20 3.64
C LEU A 59 5.94 6.59 2.31
N LEU A 60 5.54 7.19 1.19
CA LEU A 60 6.15 6.90 -0.11
C LEU A 60 7.24 7.93 -0.32
N ARG A 61 8.47 7.45 -0.50
CA ARG A 61 9.59 8.34 -0.80
C ARG A 61 9.28 9.06 -2.11
N GLY A 62 9.25 10.39 -2.07
CA GLY A 62 8.93 11.22 -3.23
C GLY A 62 9.85 10.89 -4.40
N GLY A 63 9.28 10.76 -5.61
CA GLY A 63 10.02 10.45 -6.83
C GLY A 63 9.88 9.01 -7.35
N TYR A 64 9.20 8.11 -6.62
CA TYR A 64 8.89 6.78 -7.16
C TYR A 64 7.73 6.85 -8.16
N ARG A 65 8.06 6.72 -9.45
CA ARG A 65 7.07 6.50 -10.51
C ARG A 65 6.63 5.05 -10.41
N LEU A 66 5.35 4.82 -10.22
CA LEU A 66 4.77 3.48 -10.16
C LEU A 66 5.27 2.66 -11.35
N PRO A 67 5.97 1.53 -11.15
CA PRO A 67 6.18 0.60 -12.25
C PRO A 67 4.81 0.14 -12.74
N PRO A 68 4.65 -0.17 -14.05
CA PRO A 68 3.43 -0.79 -14.52
C PRO A 68 3.19 -2.03 -13.65
N LEU A 69 2.05 -2.06 -12.95
CA LEU A 69 1.66 -3.17 -12.09
C LEU A 69 1.46 -4.40 -12.99
N MET A 70 2.54 -5.14 -13.26
CA MET A 70 2.47 -6.48 -13.79
C MET A 70 2.09 -7.37 -12.60
N PHE A 71 0.80 -7.65 -12.47
CA PHE A 71 0.30 -8.58 -11.48
C PHE A 71 0.48 -10.01 -12.03
N ASP A 72 1.11 -10.88 -11.25
CA ASP A 72 1.05 -12.32 -11.47
C ASP A 72 -0.39 -12.81 -11.29
N ALA A 73 -0.80 -13.75 -12.12
CA ALA A 73 -2.19 -14.17 -12.34
C ALA A 73 -2.88 -14.86 -11.14
N ASP A 74 -2.20 -14.99 -10.00
CA ASP A 74 -2.70 -15.67 -8.80
C ASP A 74 -3.67 -14.83 -7.93
N GLU A 75 -3.96 -13.58 -8.30
CA GLU A 75 -4.91 -12.71 -7.57
C GLU A 75 -6.33 -12.66 -8.18
N LEU A 76 -6.72 -13.66 -8.99
CA LEU A 76 -8.02 -13.74 -9.66
C LEU A 76 -9.12 -14.52 -8.91
N GLU A 77 -8.92 -14.91 -7.65
CA GLU A 77 -9.96 -15.58 -6.84
C GLU A 77 -10.74 -14.62 -5.92
#